data_AF-A0A381WI72-F1
#
_entry.id   AF-A0A381WI72-F1
#
_cell.length_a   1.000
_cell.length_b   1.000
_cell.length_c   1.000
_cell.angle_alpha   90.00
_cell.angle_beta   90.00
_cell.angle_gamma   90.00
#
_symmetry.space_group_name_H-M   'P 1'
#
loop_
_entity.id
_entity.type
_entity.pdbx_description
1 polymer ?
#
loop_
_entity_poly.entity_id
_entity_poly.type
_entity_poly.pdbx_seq_one_letter_code
_entity_poly.pdbx_strand_id
1 'polypeptide(L)'
;MGNNNFSVIGVIRQWIRKLYDWTLRWADTPQCMAALFGFALIESSFFPIPPDVILIAIVASKPSRWLSAATLCTAGSVVGAALGYLIGLSFMATLGQPIIDWYGAQSSWEYVVNVFAGPFGIWILIAAAFTPIPFKVFTIAAGATGM
;
A
#
# COMPACT_ATOMS: atom_id res chain seq x y z
N MET A 1 40.53 -21.70 -6.04
CA MET A 1 39.59 -20.97 -6.92
C MET A 1 38.21 -21.03 -6.29
N GLY A 2 37.87 -20.04 -5.47
CA GLY A 2 36.68 -20.01 -4.61
C GLY A 2 35.45 -19.51 -5.37
N ASN A 3 34.41 -20.33 -5.42
CA ASN A 3 33.20 -20.09 -6.18
C ASN A 3 32.28 -19.14 -5.39
N ASN A 4 32.47 -17.83 -5.54
CA ASN A 4 31.69 -16.78 -4.87
C ASN A 4 30.35 -16.52 -5.58
N ASN A 5 29.56 -17.57 -5.81
CA ASN A 5 28.15 -17.41 -6.16
C ASN A 5 27.36 -17.11 -4.90
N PHE A 6 27.56 -15.90 -4.36
CA PHE A 6 26.63 -15.29 -3.41
C PHE A 6 25.32 -15.06 -4.18
N SER A 7 24.48 -16.08 -4.21
CA SER A 7 23.18 -16.04 -4.87
C SER A 7 22.34 -14.97 -4.19
N VAL A 8 22.25 -13.78 -4.80
CA VAL A 8 21.37 -12.67 -4.42
C VAL A 8 19.95 -13.19 -4.17
N ILE A 9 19.53 -14.20 -4.94
CA ILE A 9 18.26 -14.92 -4.81
C ILE A 9 18.15 -15.64 -3.45
N GLY A 10 19.23 -16.24 -2.95
CA GLY A 10 19.27 -16.88 -1.64
C GLY A 10 19.11 -15.89 -0.48
N VAL A 11 19.74 -14.72 -0.56
CA VAL A 11 19.62 -13.65 0.44
C VAL A 11 18.21 -13.08 0.46
N ILE A 12 17.65 -12.74 -0.72
CA ILE A 12 16.27 -12.25 -0.84
C ILE A 12 15.28 -13.27 -0.30
N ARG A 13 15.44 -14.56 -0.64
CA ARG A 13 14.58 -15.64 -0.13
C ARG A 13 14.65 -15.76 1.38
N GLN A 14 15.84 -15.63 1.99
CA GLN A 14 15.98 -15.71 3.44
C GLN A 14 15.35 -14.51 4.15
N TRP A 15 15.46 -13.31 3.57
CA TRP A 15 14.78 -12.11 4.07
C TRP A 15 13.26 -12.23 3.99
N ILE A 16 12.72 -12.71 2.87
CA ILE A 16 11.28 -12.94 2.71
C ILE A 16 10.78 -13.98 3.71
N ARG A 17 11.51 -15.10 3.90
CA ARG A 17 11.15 -16.11 4.91
C ARG A 17 11.18 -15.56 6.33
N LYS A 18 12.18 -14.75 6.68
CA LYS A 18 12.23 -14.09 8.00
C LYS A 18 11.06 -13.14 8.21
N LEU A 19 10.67 -12.38 7.18
CA LEU A 19 9.49 -11.51 7.25
C LEU A 19 8.20 -12.34 7.40
N TYR A 20 8.09 -13.46 6.68
CA TYR A 20 6.97 -14.39 6.79
C TYR A 20 6.87 -15.03 8.18
N ASP A 21 7.97 -15.56 8.70
CA ASP A 21 8.01 -16.17 10.04
C ASP A 21 7.72 -15.11 11.13
N TRP A 22 8.16 -13.86 10.90
CA TRP A 22 7.88 -12.74 11.79
C TRP A 22 6.41 -12.32 11.75
N THR A 23 5.78 -12.23 10.57
CA THR A 23 4.34 -11.93 10.47
C THR A 23 3.49 -13.06 11.04
N LEU A 24 3.89 -14.32 10.87
CA LEU A 24 3.23 -15.47 11.50
C LEU A 24 3.31 -15.44 13.02
N ARG A 25 4.44 -15.02 13.60
CA ARG A 25 4.56 -14.84 15.06
C ARG A 25 3.53 -13.85 15.60
N TRP A 26 3.17 -12.82 14.84
CA TRP A 26 2.10 -11.89 15.25
C TRP A 26 0.71 -12.53 15.25
N ALA A 27 0.47 -13.55 14.41
CA ALA A 27 -0.80 -14.28 14.39
C ALA A 27 -1.06 -15.04 15.70
N ASP A 28 0.00 -15.49 16.38
CA ASP A 28 -0.08 -16.21 17.65
C ASP A 28 -0.18 -15.28 18.87
N THR A 29 0.02 -13.97 18.70
CA THR A 29 -0.10 -13.01 19.81
C THR A 29 -1.55 -12.64 20.11
N PRO A 30 -1.90 -12.34 21.38
CA PRO A 30 -3.24 -11.87 21.72
C PRO A 30 -3.59 -10.53 21.05
N GLN A 31 -2.60 -9.74 20.62
CA GLN A 31 -2.76 -8.47 19.91
C GLN A 31 -2.88 -8.62 18.38
N CYS A 32 -3.03 -9.85 17.87
CA CYS A 32 -3.07 -10.16 16.45
C CYS A 32 -4.05 -9.28 15.62
N MET A 33 -5.23 -8.97 16.16
CA MET A 33 -6.20 -8.10 15.48
C MET A 33 -5.70 -6.65 15.33
N ALA A 34 -5.08 -6.09 16.37
CA ALA A 34 -4.52 -4.75 16.32
C ALA A 34 -3.31 -4.69 15.37
N ALA A 35 -2.48 -5.74 15.37
CA ALA A 35 -1.40 -5.89 14.40
C ALA A 35 -1.93 -5.92 12.96
N LEU A 36 -2.98 -6.71 12.69
CA LEU A 36 -3.65 -6.77 11.38
C LEU A 36 -4.11 -5.38 10.91
N PHE A 37 -4.76 -4.61 11.79
CA PHE A 37 -5.17 -3.24 11.47
C PHE A 37 -3.98 -2.34 11.13
N GLY A 38 -2.92 -2.38 11.95
CA GLY A 38 -1.72 -1.58 11.73
C GLY A 38 -1.00 -1.93 10.43
N PHE A 39 -0.85 -3.23 10.12
CA PHE A 39 -0.26 -3.67 8.86
C PHE A 39 -1.12 -3.31 7.65
N ALA A 40 -2.44 -3.45 7.73
CA ALA A 40 -3.35 -3.04 6.65
C ALA A 40 -3.28 -1.53 6.38
N LEU A 41 -3.15 -0.72 7.43
CA LEU A 41 -2.97 0.73 7.32
C LEU A 41 -1.64 1.06 6.65
N ILE A 42 -0.53 0.49 7.15
CA ILE A 42 0.83 0.76 6.63
C ILE A 42 0.97 0.28 5.19
N GLU A 43 0.43 -0.88 4.84
CA GLU A 43 0.52 -1.44 3.50
C GLU A 43 -0.26 -0.60 2.48
N SER A 44 -1.45 -0.14 2.87
CA SER A 44 -2.29 0.74 2.06
C SER A 44 -1.65 2.13 1.88
N SER A 45 -0.95 2.65 2.90
CA SER A 45 -0.27 3.95 2.82
C SER A 45 1.11 3.92 2.13
N PHE A 46 2.07 3.07 2.54
CA PHE A 46 3.50 3.31 2.21
C PHE A 46 4.45 2.09 1.98
N PHE A 47 3.98 0.87 1.68
CA PHE A 47 4.83 -0.30 1.26
C PHE A 47 5.75 -0.91 2.36
N PRO A 48 6.15 -2.21 2.32
CA PRO A 48 5.48 -3.45 1.89
C PRO A 48 5.45 -4.52 3.02
N ILE A 49 4.29 -4.72 3.66
CA ILE A 49 4.04 -5.96 4.42
C ILE A 49 2.60 -6.38 4.11
N PRO A 50 2.36 -7.47 3.37
CA PRO A 50 1.01 -7.88 3.00
C PRO A 50 0.23 -8.35 4.25
N PRO A 51 -0.82 -7.64 4.68
CA PRO A 51 -1.68 -8.02 5.79
C PRO A 51 -2.42 -9.33 5.49
N ASP A 52 -2.51 -9.71 4.21
CA ASP A 52 -3.10 -10.96 3.73
C ASP A 52 -2.48 -12.18 4.40
N VAL A 53 -1.18 -12.19 4.65
CA VAL A 53 -0.49 -13.32 5.30
C VAL A 53 -1.00 -13.51 6.74
N ILE A 54 -1.22 -12.39 7.45
CA ILE A 54 -1.73 -12.39 8.82
C ILE A 54 -3.21 -12.75 8.81
N LEU A 55 -3.99 -12.21 7.87
CA LEU A 55 -5.40 -12.54 7.70
C LEU A 55 -5.58 -14.04 7.43
N ILE A 56 -4.81 -14.61 6.50
CA ILE A 56 -4.82 -16.05 6.19
C ILE A 56 -4.44 -16.87 7.43
N ALA A 57 -3.41 -16.48 8.17
CA ALA A 57 -3.01 -17.17 9.39
C ALA A 57 -4.11 -17.15 10.48
N ILE A 58 -4.79 -16.02 10.67
CA ILE A 58 -5.92 -15.91 11.61
C ILE A 58 -7.07 -16.82 11.19
N VAL A 59 -7.47 -16.76 9.91
CA VAL A 59 -8.60 -17.52 9.39
C VAL A 59 -8.29 -19.03 9.40
N ALA A 60 -7.06 -19.41 9.08
CA ALA A 60 -6.61 -20.80 9.14
C ALA A 60 -6.62 -21.34 10.58
N SER A 61 -6.15 -20.57 11.56
CA SER A 61 -6.10 -20.99 12.98
C SER A 61 -7.47 -20.95 13.67
N LYS A 62 -8.30 -19.93 13.37
CA LYS A 62 -9.61 -19.72 13.98
C LYS A 62 -10.63 -19.27 12.92
N PRO A 63 -11.19 -20.22 12.15
CA PRO A 63 -12.13 -19.92 11.08
C PRO A 63 -13.33 -19.10 11.56
N SER A 64 -13.80 -19.28 12.79
CA SER A 64 -14.93 -18.52 13.35
C SER A 64 -14.71 -17.00 13.44
N ARG A 65 -13.47 -16.52 13.37
CA ARG A 65 -13.12 -15.10 13.44
C ARG A 65 -12.90 -14.43 12.08
N TRP A 66 -13.18 -15.13 10.97
CA TRP A 66 -12.94 -14.63 9.63
C TRP A 66 -13.61 -13.28 9.37
N LEU A 67 -14.85 -13.11 9.82
CA LEU A 67 -15.61 -11.90 9.57
C LEU A 67 -15.00 -10.71 10.31
N SER A 68 -14.65 -10.87 11.59
CA SER A 68 -14.02 -9.81 12.38
C SER A 68 -12.64 -9.42 11.86
N ALA A 69 -11.86 -10.40 11.38
CA ALA A 69 -10.54 -10.14 10.83
C ALA A 69 -10.65 -9.41 9.48
N ALA A 70 -11.57 -9.85 8.60
CA ALA A 70 -11.83 -9.21 7.32
C ALA A 70 -12.33 -7.76 7.50
N THR A 71 -13.32 -7.52 8.37
CA THR A 71 -13.84 -6.16 8.59
C THR A 71 -12.78 -5.21 9.14
N LEU A 72 -11.94 -5.69 10.05
CA LEU A 72 -10.85 -4.89 10.61
C LEU A 72 -9.76 -4.59 9.58
N CYS A 73 -9.42 -5.57 8.72
CA CYS A 73 -8.49 -5.38 7.61
C CYS A 73 -9.03 -4.36 6.61
N THR A 74 -10.31 -4.45 6.25
CA THR A 74 -10.97 -3.48 5.36
C THR A 74 -10.96 -2.09 5.97
N ALA A 75 -11.31 -1.95 7.25
CA ALA A 75 -11.26 -0.67 7.95
C ALA A 75 -9.84 -0.07 7.95
N GLY A 76 -8.82 -0.88 8.26
CA GLY A 76 -7.42 -0.45 8.21
C GLY A 76 -6.99 -0.02 6.81
N SER A 77 -7.40 -0.74 5.77
CA SER A 77 -7.10 -0.42 4.38
C SER A 77 -7.75 0.89 3.93
N VAL A 78 -9.02 1.13 4.29
CA VAL A 78 -9.73 2.39 3.99
C VAL A 78 -9.06 3.57 4.69
N VAL A 79 -8.70 3.43 5.97
CA VAL A 79 -7.98 4.47 6.71
C VAL A 79 -6.60 4.72 6.09
N GLY A 80 -5.87 3.65 5.74
CA GLY A 80 -4.58 3.77 5.08
C GLY A 80 -4.66 4.43 3.70
N ALA A 81 -5.74 4.21 2.95
CA ALA A 81 -5.99 4.87 1.67
C ALA A 81 -6.27 6.36 1.86
N ALA A 82 -7.08 6.72 2.88
CA ALA A 82 -7.30 8.12 3.25
C ALA A 82 -6.00 8.81 3.67
N LEU A 83 -5.12 8.12 4.40
CA LEU A 83 -3.78 8.62 4.71
C LEU A 83 -2.92 8.79 3.45
N GLY A 84 -2.94 7.85 2.51
CA GLY A 84 -2.25 7.97 1.23
C GLY A 84 -2.71 9.19 0.43
N TYR A 85 -4.01 9.45 0.41
CA TYR A 85 -4.59 10.66 -0.18
C TYR A 85 -4.06 11.94 0.50
N LEU A 86 -4.09 11.98 1.83
CA LEU A 86 -3.58 13.13 2.60
C LEU A 86 -2.08 13.36 2.37
N ILE A 87 -1.29 12.29 2.20
CA ILE A 87 0.13 12.42 1.87
C ILE A 87 0.30 13.05 0.49
N GLY A 88 -0.46 12.61 -0.52
CA GLY A 88 -0.44 13.24 -1.86
C GLY A 88 -0.81 14.71 -1.82
N LEU A 89 -1.88 15.05 -1.11
CA LEU A 89 -2.38 16.41 -0.95
C LEU A 89 -1.35 17.32 -0.26
N SER A 90 -0.84 16.89 0.90
CA SER A 90 0.16 17.65 1.67
C SER A 90 1.49 17.78 0.93
N PHE A 91 1.89 16.75 0.17
CA PHE A 91 3.09 16.80 -0.65
C PHE A 91 2.96 17.86 -1.75
N MET A 92 1.83 17.92 -2.46
CA MET A 92 1.62 18.95 -3.49
C MET A 92 1.56 20.36 -2.91
N ALA A 93 0.97 20.53 -1.74
CA ALA A 93 0.91 21.82 -1.03
C ALA A 93 2.27 22.32 -0.52
N THR A 94 3.24 21.42 -0.29
CA THR A 94 4.54 21.78 0.32
C THR A 94 5.69 21.79 -0.69
N LEU A 95 5.91 20.69 -1.39
CA LEU A 95 7.09 20.46 -2.23
C LEU A 95 6.75 20.16 -3.69
N GLY A 96 5.52 19.71 -3.98
CA GLY A 96 5.15 19.27 -5.32
C GLY A 96 5.12 20.41 -6.35
N GLN A 97 4.48 21.54 -6.05
CA GLN A 97 4.46 22.70 -6.96
C GLN A 97 5.88 23.25 -7.27
N PRO A 98 6.76 23.49 -6.27
CA PRO A 98 8.14 23.88 -6.54
C PRO A 98 8.92 22.91 -7.44
N ILE A 99 8.68 21.60 -7.32
CA ILE A 99 9.33 20.60 -8.17
C ILE A 99 8.81 20.69 -9.62
N ILE A 100 7.49 20.82 -9.79
CA ILE A 100 6.88 20.92 -11.12
C ILE A 100 7.37 22.19 -11.83
N ASP A 101 7.42 23.30 -11.12
CA ASP A 101 7.96 24.58 -11.61
C ASP A 101 9.44 24.46 -12.00
N TRP A 102 10.25 23.81 -11.16
CA TRP A 102 11.68 23.62 -11.42
C TRP A 102 11.95 22.81 -12.68
N TYR A 103 11.13 21.80 -12.97
CA TYR A 103 11.21 21.01 -14.20
C TYR A 103 10.49 21.65 -15.40
N GLY A 104 9.75 22.76 -15.21
CA GLY A 104 8.91 23.36 -16.24
C GLY A 104 7.78 22.44 -16.74
N ALA A 105 7.34 21.50 -15.90
CA ALA A 105 6.45 20.40 -16.28
C ALA A 105 4.95 20.73 -16.13
N GLN A 106 4.57 22.01 -16.09
CA GLN A 106 3.21 22.43 -15.75
C GLN A 106 2.15 21.91 -16.71
N SER A 107 2.44 21.90 -18.01
CA SER A 107 1.52 21.33 -19.01
C SER A 107 1.27 19.83 -18.81
N SER A 108 2.29 19.09 -18.37
CA SER A 108 2.14 17.65 -18.07
C SER A 108 1.35 17.43 -16.79
N TRP A 109 1.55 18.30 -15.79
CA TRP A 109 0.79 18.27 -14.55
C TRP A 109 -0.70 18.58 -14.76
N GLU A 110 -1.02 19.64 -15.52
CA GLU A 110 -2.40 19.99 -15.89
C GLU A 110 -3.10 18.86 -16.63
N TYR A 111 -2.40 18.14 -17.51
CA TYR A 111 -2.96 16.96 -18.18
C TYR A 111 -3.34 15.88 -17.16
N VAL A 112 -2.45 15.56 -16.21
CA VAL A 112 -2.72 14.57 -15.15
C VAL A 112 -3.91 15.02 -14.29
N VAL A 113 -3.95 16.29 -13.88
CA VAL A 113 -5.07 16.85 -13.11
C VAL A 113 -6.38 16.72 -13.90
N ASN A 114 -6.40 17.02 -15.19
CA ASN A 114 -7.60 16.88 -16.02
C ASN A 114 -8.06 15.43 -16.18
N VAL A 115 -7.13 14.48 -16.29
CA VAL A 115 -7.45 13.05 -16.39
C VAL A 115 -8.07 12.54 -15.09
N PHE A 116 -7.50 12.94 -13.94
CA PHE A 116 -8.02 12.57 -12.64
C PHE A 116 -9.32 13.33 -12.31
N ALA A 117 -9.36 14.66 -12.40
CA ALA A 117 -10.57 15.45 -12.11
C ALA A 117 -11.72 15.23 -13.13
N GLY A 118 -11.43 14.66 -14.29
CA GLY A 118 -12.43 14.34 -15.30
C GLY A 118 -13.41 13.23 -14.88
N PRO A 119 -14.45 12.98 -15.71
CA PRO A 119 -15.48 11.98 -15.41
C PRO A 119 -14.92 10.54 -15.31
N PHE A 120 -13.71 10.31 -15.80
CA PHE A 120 -13.06 9.00 -15.82
C PHE A 120 -12.12 8.76 -14.63
N GLY A 121 -11.73 9.75 -13.81
CA GLY A 121 -10.70 9.52 -12.80
C GLY A 121 -11.10 8.49 -11.73
N ILE A 122 -12.37 8.48 -11.30
CA ILE A 122 -12.88 7.45 -10.37
C ILE A 122 -12.81 6.06 -11.03
N TRP A 123 -13.10 5.99 -12.33
CA TRP A 123 -13.05 4.74 -13.09
C TRP A 123 -11.61 4.27 -13.31
N ILE A 124 -10.66 5.19 -13.45
CA ILE A 124 -9.22 4.89 -13.50
C ILE A 124 -8.76 4.30 -12.17
N LEU A 125 -9.17 4.88 -11.04
CA LEU A 125 -8.88 4.34 -9.70
C LEU A 125 -9.46 2.93 -9.51
N ILE A 126 -10.72 2.72 -9.91
CA ILE A 126 -11.36 1.40 -9.83
C ILE A 126 -10.65 0.42 -10.76
N ALA A 127 -10.39 0.79 -12.01
CA ALA A 127 -9.70 -0.07 -12.96
C ALA A 127 -8.28 -0.42 -12.48
N ALA A 128 -7.54 0.56 -11.93
CA ALA A 128 -6.20 0.36 -11.39
C ALA A 128 -6.17 -0.69 -10.28
N ALA A 129 -7.22 -0.76 -9.44
CA ALA A 129 -7.33 -1.77 -8.39
C ALA A 129 -7.37 -3.21 -8.92
N PHE A 130 -7.79 -3.42 -10.18
CA PHE A 130 -7.82 -4.74 -10.82
C PHE A 130 -6.59 -5.01 -11.71
N THR A 131 -5.72 -4.02 -11.89
CA THR A 131 -4.48 -4.18 -12.67
C THR A 131 -3.31 -4.62 -11.79
N PRO A 132 -2.23 -5.18 -12.36
CA PRO A 132 -0.98 -5.40 -11.63
C PRO A 132 -0.28 -4.11 -11.16
N ILE A 133 -0.87 -2.93 -11.43
CA ILE A 133 -0.29 -1.63 -11.09
C ILE A 133 -0.58 -1.34 -9.62
N PRO A 134 0.39 -0.83 -8.84
CA PRO A 134 0.18 -0.57 -7.42
C PRO A 134 -0.90 0.48 -7.17
N PHE A 135 -2.06 0.06 -6.63
CA PHE A 135 -3.22 0.92 -6.35
C PHE A 135 -2.88 2.18 -5.51
N LYS A 136 -2.00 2.04 -4.51
CA LYS A 136 -1.51 3.14 -3.67
C LYS A 136 -0.90 4.32 -4.44
N VAL A 137 -0.29 4.07 -5.61
CA VAL A 137 0.26 5.14 -6.45
C VAL A 137 -0.87 6.01 -6.98
N PHE A 138 -1.99 5.39 -7.39
CA PHE A 138 -3.18 6.11 -7.80
C PHE A 138 -3.86 6.81 -6.64
N THR A 139 -3.88 6.22 -5.44
CA THR A 139 -4.42 6.89 -4.24
C THR A 139 -3.64 8.14 -3.87
N ILE A 140 -2.30 8.08 -3.89
CA ILE A 140 -1.43 9.24 -3.66
C ILE A 140 -1.60 10.27 -4.80
N ALA A 141 -1.67 9.81 -6.05
CA ALA A 141 -1.89 10.69 -7.20
C ALA A 141 -3.24 11.41 -7.11
N ALA A 142 -4.32 10.73 -6.72
CA ALA A 142 -5.63 11.32 -6.51
C ALA A 142 -5.59 12.43 -5.44
N GLY A 143 -4.86 12.20 -4.34
CA GLY A 143 -4.61 13.22 -3.33
C GLY A 143 -3.78 14.40 -3.85
N ALA A 144 -2.75 14.12 -4.65
CA ALA A 144 -1.92 15.13 -5.28
C ALA A 144 -2.72 16.01 -6.27
N THR A 145 -3.68 15.44 -6.99
CA THR A 145 -4.55 16.17 -7.91
C THR A 145 -5.76 16.82 -7.24
N GLY A 146 -6.02 16.54 -5.96
CA GLY A 146 -7.16 17.07 -5.21
C GLY A 146 -8.52 16.52 -5.68
N MET A 147 -8.53 15.28 -6.18
CA MET A 147 -9.74 14.60 -6.66
C MET A 147 -10.68 14.19 -5.51
#